data_AF-A0A1G2LRP8-F1
#
_entry.id   AF-A0A1G2LRP8-F1
#
_cell.length_a   1.000
_cell.length_b   1.000
_cell.length_c   1.000
_cell.angle_alpha   90.00
_cell.angle_beta   90.00
_cell.angle_gamma   90.00
#
_symmetry.space_group_name_H-M   'P 1'
#
loop_
_entity.id
_entity.type
_entity.pdbx_description
1 polymer ?
#
loop_
_entity_poly.entity_id
_entity_poly.type
_entity_poly.pdbx_seq_one_letter_code
_entity_poly.pdbx_strand_id
1 'polypeptide(L)'
;MAWWDQLTEFLYRSNPGKEPAPPSSPQNLMEAVRRVFITEAIDWLYFALSFFTQFYFWSIAFLFFSGRGGYYFISTKLLGAISEPYLGAVGIYVILKEIRKRKIARESRHYGEIYVWLWLILLLSSSSLVLLTKNFHFDTIMRLIITNSLASLVIYIAGKIHRP
;
A
#
# COMPACT_ATOMS: atom_id res chain seq x y z
N MET A 1 7.74 0.24 13.97
CA MET A 1 6.35 -0.26 13.98
C MET A 1 6.41 -1.75 13.70
N ALA A 2 5.67 -2.58 14.43
CA ALA A 2 5.79 -4.04 14.33
C ALA A 2 5.65 -4.59 12.90
N TRP A 3 4.84 -3.93 12.06
CA TRP A 3 4.67 -4.31 10.66
C TRP A 3 5.94 -4.06 9.82
N TRP A 4 6.72 -3.00 10.10
CA TRP A 4 7.93 -2.66 9.34
C TRP A 4 9.04 -3.68 9.58
N ASP A 5 9.18 -4.16 10.82
CA ASP A 5 10.18 -5.18 11.18
C ASP A 5 9.87 -6.53 10.51
N GLN A 6 8.59 -6.92 10.47
CA GLN A 6 8.17 -8.12 9.73
C GLN A 6 8.42 -7.99 8.22
N LEU A 7 8.27 -6.78 7.68
CA LEU A 7 8.45 -6.48 6.26
C LEU A 7 9.93 -6.56 5.86
N THR A 8 10.80 -5.96 6.66
CA THR A 8 12.26 -5.96 6.43
C THR A 8 12.84 -7.36 6.63
N GLU A 9 12.34 -8.12 7.61
CA GLU A 9 12.74 -9.52 7.81
C GLU A 9 12.32 -10.41 6.64
N PHE A 10 11.10 -10.26 6.13
CA PHE A 10 10.65 -11.00 4.94
C PHE A 10 11.48 -10.62 3.71
N LEU A 11 11.76 -9.33 3.50
CA LEU A 11 12.63 -8.85 2.42
C LEU A 11 14.04 -9.45 2.52
N TYR A 12 14.62 -9.48 3.72
CA TYR A 12 15.92 -10.08 3.97
C TYR A 12 15.94 -11.59 3.67
N ARG A 13 14.90 -12.33 4.08
CA ARG A 13 14.76 -13.77 3.79
C ARG A 13 14.47 -14.08 2.33
N SER A 14 13.77 -13.20 1.63
CA SER A 14 13.38 -13.38 0.22
C SER A 14 14.48 -13.00 -0.79
N ASN A 15 15.64 -12.53 -0.32
CA ASN A 15 16.75 -12.11 -1.17
C ASN A 15 17.33 -13.33 -1.93
N PRO A 16 17.22 -13.38 -3.27
CA PRO A 16 17.44 -14.59 -4.08
C PRO A 16 18.93 -14.80 -4.40
N GLY A 17 19.81 -14.59 -3.43
CA GLY A 17 21.24 -14.87 -3.58
C GLY A 17 21.57 -16.37 -3.55
N LYS A 18 20.59 -17.26 -3.34
CA LYS A 18 20.84 -18.70 -3.07
C LYS A 18 19.86 -19.72 -3.68
N GLU A 19 18.75 -19.32 -4.31
CA GLU A 19 17.81 -20.32 -4.87
C GLU A 19 17.75 -20.26 -6.40
N PRO A 20 18.00 -21.39 -7.10
CA PRO A 20 17.91 -21.45 -8.55
C PRO A 20 16.47 -21.21 -9.00
N ALA A 21 16.32 -20.49 -10.12
CA ALA A 21 15.01 -20.20 -10.70
C ALA A 21 14.22 -21.49 -10.93
N PRO A 22 12.94 -21.56 -10.51
CA PRO A 22 12.14 -22.76 -10.69
C PRO A 22 11.97 -23.06 -12.19
N PRO A 23 11.98 -24.35 -12.59
CA PRO A 23 11.95 -24.76 -13.98
C PRO A 23 10.72 -24.20 -14.73
N SER A 24 10.94 -23.88 -16.01
CA SER A 24 9.99 -23.23 -16.93
C SER A 24 8.84 -24.12 -17.36
N SER A 25 8.95 -25.45 -17.20
CA SER A 25 7.89 -26.42 -17.50
C SER A 25 7.41 -27.13 -16.22
N PRO A 26 6.08 -27.25 -15.99
CA PRO A 26 5.56 -28.08 -14.91
C PRO A 26 5.89 -29.55 -15.21
N GLN A 27 6.56 -30.24 -14.28
CA GLN A 27 6.88 -31.66 -14.44
C GLN A 27 5.65 -32.54 -14.17
N ASN A 28 4.65 -32.01 -13.44
CA ASN A 28 3.43 -32.72 -13.06
C ASN A 28 2.16 -31.85 -13.20
N LEU A 29 1.02 -32.48 -13.52
CA LEU A 29 -0.30 -31.83 -13.54
C LEU A 29 -0.69 -31.21 -12.19
N MET A 30 -0.31 -31.84 -11.08
CA MET A 30 -0.52 -31.31 -9.73
C MET A 30 0.23 -29.99 -9.51
N GLU A 31 1.46 -29.87 -10.05
CA GLU A 31 2.24 -28.63 -9.97
C GLU A 31 1.66 -27.56 -10.88
N ALA A 32 1.14 -27.93 -12.05
CA ALA A 32 0.45 -27.00 -12.94
C ALA A 32 -0.81 -26.43 -12.27
N VAL A 33 -1.68 -27.27 -11.69
CA VAL A 33 -2.89 -26.84 -10.97
C VAL A 33 -2.53 -25.98 -9.77
N ARG A 34 -1.55 -26.39 -8.97
CA ARG A 34 -1.07 -25.59 -7.83
C ARG A 34 -0.52 -24.23 -8.29
N ARG A 35 0.22 -24.18 -9.39
CA ARG A 35 0.78 -22.93 -9.93
C ARG A 35 -0.33 -22.01 -10.45
N VAL A 36 -1.36 -22.54 -11.12
CA VAL A 36 -2.55 -21.77 -11.55
C VAL A 36 -3.31 -21.23 -10.34
N PHE A 37 -3.59 -22.07 -9.35
CA PHE A 37 -4.31 -21.64 -8.14
C PHE A 37 -3.55 -20.58 -7.35
N ILE A 38 -2.23 -20.73 -7.21
CA ILE A 38 -1.37 -19.72 -6.56
C ILE A 38 -1.38 -18.42 -7.37
N THR A 39 -1.30 -18.49 -8.71
CA THR A 39 -1.29 -17.28 -9.56
C THR A 39 -2.62 -16.55 -9.46
N GLU A 40 -3.74 -17.27 -9.53
CA GLU A 40 -5.09 -16.72 -9.40
C GLU A 40 -5.33 -16.14 -8.01
N ALA A 41 -4.90 -16.83 -6.95
CA ALA A 41 -5.00 -16.34 -5.58
C ALA A 41 -4.15 -15.07 -5.36
N ILE A 42 -2.96 -15.00 -5.96
CA ILE A 42 -2.12 -13.80 -5.92
C ILE A 42 -2.79 -12.64 -6.68
N ASP A 43 -3.39 -12.88 -7.84
CA ASP A 43 -4.07 -11.84 -8.61
C ASP A 43 -5.35 -11.35 -7.88
N TRP A 44 -6.11 -12.23 -7.23
CA TRP A 44 -7.21 -11.85 -6.33
C TRP A 44 -6.72 -11.05 -5.11
N LEU A 45 -5.60 -11.45 -4.51
CA LEU A 45 -4.99 -10.70 -3.41
C LEU A 45 -4.59 -9.30 -3.86
N TYR A 46 -3.99 -9.17 -5.06
CA TYR A 46 -3.67 -7.87 -5.64
C TYR A 46 -4.92 -7.01 -5.88
N PHE A 47 -5.99 -7.60 -6.39
CA PHE A 47 -7.25 -6.90 -6.60
C PHE A 47 -7.85 -6.41 -5.28
N ALA A 48 -7.94 -7.29 -4.27
CA ALA A 48 -8.47 -6.96 -2.95
C ALA A 48 -7.64 -5.86 -2.26
N LEU A 49 -6.31 -5.97 -2.30
CA LEU A 49 -5.39 -4.95 -1.76
C LEU A 49 -5.58 -3.61 -2.48
N SER A 50 -5.71 -3.62 -3.80
CA SER A 50 -5.90 -2.39 -4.59
C SER A 50 -7.25 -1.75 -4.32
N PHE A 51 -8.32 -2.53 -4.22
CA PHE A 51 -9.65 -2.03 -3.88
C PHE A 51 -9.64 -1.41 -2.48
N PHE A 52 -9.09 -2.11 -1.51
CA PHE A 52 -9.01 -1.66 -0.13
C PHE A 52 -8.21 -0.37 0.03
N THR A 53 -7.06 -0.27 -0.64
CA THR A 53 -6.21 0.93 -0.60
C THR A 53 -6.91 2.14 -1.23
N GLN A 54 -7.62 1.96 -2.34
CA GLN A 54 -8.42 3.03 -2.95
C GLN A 54 -9.57 3.45 -2.05
N PHE A 55 -10.34 2.48 -1.54
CA PHE A 55 -11.46 2.75 -0.65
C PHE A 55 -11.01 3.52 0.60
N TYR A 56 -9.90 3.14 1.20
CA TYR A 56 -9.34 3.80 2.37
C TYR A 56 -8.90 5.25 2.07
N PHE A 57 -8.20 5.48 0.96
CA PHE A 57 -7.80 6.82 0.51
C PHE A 57 -9.03 7.73 0.33
N TRP A 58 -10.02 7.27 -0.42
CA TRP A 58 -11.24 8.06 -0.68
C TRP A 58 -12.05 8.31 0.59
N SER A 59 -12.10 7.34 1.51
CA SER A 59 -12.77 7.51 2.80
C SER A 59 -12.11 8.60 3.65
N ILE A 60 -10.78 8.64 3.71
CA ILE A 60 -10.03 9.69 4.42
C ILE A 60 -10.24 11.05 3.76
N ALA A 61 -10.08 11.13 2.43
CA ALA A 61 -10.27 12.38 1.71
C ALA A 61 -11.70 12.91 1.91
N PHE A 62 -12.71 12.05 1.76
CA PHE A 62 -14.11 12.40 1.97
C PHE A 62 -14.37 12.93 3.39
N LEU A 63 -13.86 12.25 4.42
CA LEU A 63 -14.05 12.71 5.80
C LEU A 63 -13.33 14.02 6.10
N PHE A 64 -12.17 14.25 5.49
CA PHE A 64 -11.46 15.52 5.64
C PHE A 64 -12.28 16.67 5.02
N PHE A 65 -12.74 16.53 3.78
CA PHE A 65 -13.42 17.60 3.06
C PHE A 65 -14.90 17.81 3.45
N SER A 66 -15.60 16.76 3.89
CA SER A 66 -17.04 16.86 4.17
C SER A 66 -17.37 17.56 5.48
N GLY A 67 -16.38 17.78 6.35
CA GLY A 67 -16.59 18.42 7.64
C GLY A 67 -17.46 17.60 8.59
N ARG A 68 -17.47 17.99 9.87
CA ARG A 68 -18.04 17.22 10.99
C ARG A 68 -19.54 16.93 10.80
N GLY A 69 -19.88 15.67 10.53
CA GLY A 69 -21.23 15.12 10.61
C GLY A 69 -21.43 14.21 11.84
N GLY A 70 -22.66 13.79 12.11
CA GLY A 70 -23.02 13.00 13.31
C GLY A 70 -22.25 11.68 13.48
N TYR A 71 -21.75 11.10 12.39
CA TYR A 71 -20.97 9.85 12.42
C TYR A 71 -19.44 10.05 12.42
N TYR A 72 -18.96 11.30 12.38
CA TYR A 72 -17.54 11.63 12.25
C TYR A 72 -16.67 10.91 13.28
N PHE A 73 -17.07 10.93 14.56
CA PHE A 73 -16.31 10.30 15.63
C PHE A 73 -16.15 8.78 15.48
N ILE A 74 -17.19 8.09 15.03
CA ILE A 74 -17.15 6.63 14.83
C ILE A 74 -16.31 6.30 13.60
N SER A 75 -16.53 6.99 12.49
CA SER A 75 -15.80 6.78 11.24
C SER A 75 -14.31 7.06 11.37
N THR A 76 -13.93 8.14 12.08
CA THR A 76 -12.52 8.48 12.34
C THR A 76 -11.82 7.42 13.19
N LYS A 77 -12.48 6.87 14.23
CA LYS A 77 -11.93 5.77 15.04
C LYS A 77 -11.77 4.48 14.22
N LEU A 78 -12.76 4.14 13.41
CA LEU A 78 -12.71 2.97 12.55
C LEU A 78 -11.55 3.06 11.57
N LEU A 79 -11.40 4.18 10.87
CA LEU A 79 -10.28 4.39 9.96
C LEU A 79 -8.93 4.44 10.68
N GLY A 80 -8.89 5.00 11.89
CA GLY A 80 -7.69 4.96 12.72
C GLY A 80 -7.22 3.53 13.02
N ALA A 81 -8.15 2.66 13.41
CA ALA A 81 -7.86 1.24 13.65
C ALA A 81 -7.43 0.49 12.38
N ILE A 82 -7.95 0.92 11.23
CA ILE A 82 -7.63 0.32 9.93
C ILE A 82 -6.30 0.85 9.36
N SER A 83 -5.76 1.95 9.88
CA SER A 83 -4.55 2.59 9.32
C SER A 83 -3.31 1.70 9.37
N GLU A 84 -3.09 0.98 10.47
CA GLU A 84 -1.98 0.04 10.61
C GLU A 84 -2.07 -1.16 9.63
N PRO A 85 -3.19 -1.90 9.56
CA PRO A 85 -3.32 -2.99 8.59
C PRO A 85 -3.30 -2.48 7.15
N TYR A 86 -3.77 -1.25 6.90
CA TYR A 86 -3.62 -0.60 5.60
C TYR A 86 -2.14 -0.36 5.22
N LEU A 87 -1.32 0.17 6.13
CA LEU A 87 0.11 0.37 5.86
C LEU A 87 0.83 -0.96 5.65
N GLY A 88 0.49 -1.99 6.43
CA GLY A 88 0.97 -3.35 6.20
C GLY A 88 0.59 -3.89 4.82
N ALA A 89 -0.65 -3.71 4.40
CA ALA A 89 -1.15 -4.08 3.08
C ALA A 89 -0.40 -3.36 1.94
N VAL A 90 -0.17 -2.05 2.08
CA VAL A 90 0.61 -1.26 1.11
C VAL A 90 2.06 -1.78 1.04
N GLY A 91 2.69 -2.04 2.18
CA GLY A 91 4.05 -2.58 2.22
C GLY A 91 4.17 -3.95 1.54
N ILE A 92 3.26 -4.88 1.84
CA ILE A 92 3.21 -6.21 1.22
C ILE A 92 3.00 -6.09 -0.29
N TYR A 93 2.10 -5.21 -0.73
CA TYR A 93 1.86 -4.96 -2.15
C TYR A 93 3.13 -4.51 -2.88
N VAL A 94 3.92 -3.61 -2.28
CA VAL A 94 5.20 -3.16 -2.85
C VAL A 94 6.22 -4.30 -2.92
N ILE A 95 6.32 -5.14 -1.89
CA ILE A 95 7.25 -6.28 -1.91
C ILE A 95 6.87 -7.30 -2.98
N LEU A 96 5.60 -7.76 -2.99
CA LEU A 96 5.14 -8.76 -3.95
C LEU A 96 5.37 -8.26 -5.38
N LYS A 97 5.20 -6.96 -5.60
CA LYS A 97 5.52 -6.31 -6.88
C LYS A 97 7.01 -6.37 -7.19
N GLU A 98 7.88 -6.03 -6.25
CA GLU A 98 9.34 -6.04 -6.46
C GLU A 98 9.84 -7.47 -6.76
N ILE A 99 9.28 -8.48 -6.10
CA ILE A 99 9.52 -9.91 -6.41
C ILE A 99 9.02 -10.25 -7.82
N ARG A 100 7.82 -9.81 -8.22
CA ARG A 100 7.24 -10.07 -9.55
C ARG A 100 8.09 -9.41 -10.65
N LYS A 101 8.55 -8.18 -10.44
CA LYS A 101 9.41 -7.43 -11.37
C LYS A 101 10.77 -8.10 -11.58
N ARG A 102 11.36 -8.68 -10.52
CA ARG A 102 12.64 -9.41 -10.61
C ARG A 102 12.51 -10.79 -11.27
N LYS A 103 11.36 -11.47 -11.13
CA LYS A 103 11.13 -12.81 -11.70
C LYS A 103 10.52 -12.81 -13.10
N ILE A 104 9.76 -11.78 -13.48
CA ILE A 104 9.00 -11.74 -14.73
C ILE A 104 9.35 -10.41 -15.42
N ALA A 105 10.08 -10.47 -16.53
CA ALA A 105 10.47 -9.34 -17.38
C ALA A 105 9.29 -8.65 -18.10
N ARG A 106 8.10 -8.64 -17.51
CA ARG A 106 6.97 -7.83 -17.97
C ARG A 106 7.00 -6.50 -17.25
N GLU A 107 6.93 -5.41 -18.00
CA GLU A 107 6.62 -4.08 -17.48
C GLU A 107 5.29 -4.13 -16.71
N SER A 108 5.37 -4.25 -15.39
CA SER A 108 4.25 -3.98 -14.51
C SER A 108 3.94 -2.48 -14.66
N ARG A 109 2.90 -2.14 -15.43
CA ARG A 109 2.34 -0.78 -15.52
C ARG A 109 2.03 -0.31 -14.11
N HIS A 110 2.87 0.59 -13.61
CA HIS A 110 2.92 0.97 -12.21
C HIS A 110 1.98 2.15 -11.94
N TYR A 111 0.85 1.90 -11.29
CA TYR A 111 0.00 2.96 -10.73
C TYR A 111 0.39 3.37 -9.30
N GLY A 112 1.42 2.75 -8.71
CA GLY A 112 1.83 3.06 -7.33
C GLY A 112 2.52 4.41 -7.19
N GLU A 113 3.22 4.88 -8.24
CA GLU A 113 3.71 6.26 -8.30
C GLU A 113 2.55 7.27 -8.23
N ILE A 114 1.49 7.02 -9.00
CA ILE A 114 0.28 7.85 -8.96
C ILE A 114 -0.32 7.86 -7.55
N TYR A 115 -0.29 6.73 -6.85
CA TYR A 115 -0.83 6.64 -5.50
C TYR A 115 -0.03 7.47 -4.47
N VAL A 116 1.30 7.49 -4.58
CA VAL A 116 2.15 8.36 -3.76
C VAL A 116 1.85 9.83 -4.06
N TRP A 117 1.73 10.18 -5.35
CA TRP A 117 1.34 11.53 -5.76
C TRP A 117 -0.03 11.93 -5.22
N LEU A 118 -1.02 11.04 -5.25
CA LEU A 118 -2.36 11.28 -4.69
C LEU A 118 -2.28 11.59 -3.19
N TRP A 119 -1.51 10.82 -2.41
CA TRP A 119 -1.29 11.10 -0.99
C TRP A 119 -0.58 12.43 -0.76
N LEU A 120 0.47 12.75 -1.53
CA LEU A 120 1.17 14.02 -1.42
C LEU A 120 0.28 15.22 -1.78
N ILE A 121 -0.53 15.11 -2.82
CA ILE A 121 -1.50 16.15 -3.20
C ILE A 121 -2.54 16.32 -2.10
N LEU A 122 -3.04 15.21 -1.54
CA LEU A 122 -3.98 15.25 -0.42
C LEU A 122 -3.36 15.93 0.80
N LEU A 123 -2.11 15.62 1.14
CA LEU A 123 -1.37 16.24 2.23
C LEU A 123 -1.16 17.74 2.02
N LEU A 124 -0.76 18.16 0.82
CA LEU A 124 -0.53 19.57 0.51
C LEU A 124 -1.84 20.35 0.58
N SER A 125 -2.88 19.85 -0.09
CA SER A 125 -4.20 20.50 -0.10
C SER A 125 -4.81 20.57 1.31
N SER A 126 -4.74 19.49 2.08
CA SER A 126 -5.25 19.47 3.46
C SER A 126 -4.46 20.41 4.37
N SER A 127 -3.13 20.45 4.25
CA SER A 127 -2.28 21.34 5.04
C SER A 127 -2.55 22.80 4.70
N SER A 128 -2.65 23.14 3.41
CA SER A 128 -3.01 24.49 2.96
C SER A 128 -4.37 24.92 3.50
N LEU A 129 -5.37 24.04 3.48
CA LEU A 129 -6.70 24.36 4.01
C LEU A 129 -6.68 24.59 5.52
N VAL A 130 -5.99 23.74 6.30
CA VAL A 130 -5.85 23.92 7.75
C VAL A 130 -5.14 25.24 8.09
N LEU A 131 -4.16 25.66 7.30
CA LEU A 131 -3.42 26.91 7.54
C LEU A 131 -4.17 28.16 7.09
N LEU A 132 -4.93 28.08 6.00
CA LEU A 132 -5.56 29.24 5.36
C LEU A 132 -7.02 29.45 5.78
N THR A 133 -7.69 28.43 6.31
CA THR A 133 -9.13 28.49 6.59
C THR A 133 -9.45 28.09 8.03
N LYS A 134 -10.30 28.88 8.69
CA LYS A 134 -10.69 28.66 10.09
C LYS A 134 -11.63 27.46 10.31
N ASN A 135 -12.13 26.85 9.22
CA ASN A 135 -13.06 25.74 9.30
C ASN A 135 -12.34 24.38 9.45
N PHE A 136 -11.06 24.31 9.08
CA PHE A 136 -10.26 23.10 9.12
C PHE A 136 -9.27 23.16 10.28
N HIS A 137 -9.13 22.06 11.00
CA HIS A 137 -8.33 21.99 12.22
C HIS A 137 -7.43 20.76 12.18
N PHE A 138 -6.34 20.82 12.94
CA PHE A 138 -5.45 19.68 13.11
C PHE A 138 -6.10 18.63 14.02
N ASP A 139 -6.69 17.61 13.41
CA ASP A 139 -7.44 16.56 14.09
C ASP A 139 -6.94 15.15 13.75
N THR A 140 -7.69 14.13 14.16
CA THR A 140 -7.33 12.73 13.92
C THR A 140 -7.23 12.41 12.43
N ILE A 141 -8.09 12.97 11.57
CA ILE A 141 -8.02 12.73 10.13
C ILE A 141 -6.79 13.40 9.54
N MET A 142 -6.49 14.64 9.93
CA MET A 142 -5.27 15.31 9.48
C MET A 142 -4.02 14.53 9.89
N ARG A 143 -3.99 13.98 11.11
CA ARG A 143 -2.92 13.08 11.55
C ARG A 143 -2.80 11.84 10.67
N LEU A 144 -3.92 11.20 10.33
CA LEU A 144 -3.93 10.04 9.43
C LEU A 144 -3.44 10.40 8.02
N ILE A 145 -3.81 11.56 7.49
CA ILE A 145 -3.31 12.04 6.18
C ILE A 145 -1.79 12.18 6.22
N ILE A 146 -1.24 12.84 7.24
CA ILE A 146 0.20 13.02 7.41
C ILE A 146 0.91 11.67 7.52
N THR A 147 0.47 10.80 8.42
CA THR A 147 1.10 9.48 8.65
C THR A 147 1.09 8.64 7.38
N ASN A 148 -0.04 8.53 6.70
CA ASN A 148 -0.15 7.71 5.49
C ASN A 148 0.64 8.29 4.32
N SER A 149 0.66 9.62 4.18
CA SER A 149 1.44 10.28 3.13
C SER A 149 2.94 10.08 3.33
N LEU A 150 3.43 10.31 4.55
CA LEU A 150 4.84 10.09 4.88
C LEU A 150 5.23 8.62 4.73
N ALA A 151 4.42 7.69 5.22
CA ALA A 151 4.68 6.27 5.07
C ALA A 151 4.71 5.86 3.59
N SER A 152 3.76 6.32 2.78
CA SER A 152 3.73 6.04 1.34
C SER A 152 4.98 6.59 0.62
N LEU A 153 5.43 7.79 1.00
CA LEU A 153 6.64 8.40 0.47
C LEU A 153 7.90 7.59 0.86
N VAL A 154 8.02 7.18 2.13
CA VAL A 154 9.13 6.35 2.62
C VAL A 154 9.16 5.01 1.89
N ILE A 155 8.01 4.34 1.74
CA ILE A 155 7.89 3.07 1.00
C ILE A 155 8.32 3.27 -0.46
N TYR A 156 7.90 4.35 -1.11
CA TYR A 156 8.29 4.67 -2.47
C TYR A 156 9.80 4.90 -2.63
N ILE A 157 10.38 5.71 -1.75
CA ILE A 157 11.82 6.00 -1.75
C ILE A 157 12.60 4.70 -1.50
N ALA A 158 12.21 3.90 -0.51
CA ALA A 158 12.85 2.62 -0.20
C ALA A 158 12.81 1.65 -1.40
N GLY A 159 11.67 1.55 -2.08
CA GLY A 159 11.52 0.74 -3.30
C GLY A 159 12.31 1.29 -4.50
N LYS A 160 12.49 2.61 -4.60
CA LYS A 160 13.29 3.24 -5.67
C LYS A 160 14.80 3.08 -5.43
N ILE A 161 15.26 3.18 -4.19
CA ILE A 161 16.67 2.99 -3.81
C ILE A 161 17.10 1.53 -3.99
N HIS A 162 16.22 0.57 -3.77
CA HIS A 162 16.50 -0.86 -3.98
C HIS A 162 16.38 -1.34 -5.44
N ARG A 163 16.37 -0.43 -6.42
CA ARG A 163 16.54 -0.80 -7.83
C ARG A 163 17.97 -1.33 -8.01
N PRO A 164 18.17 -2.63 -8.36
CA PRO A 164 19.48 -3.12 -8.79
C PRO A 164 19.86 -2.53 -10.15
#